data_AF-A0A8H7U5D2-F1
#
_entry.id   AF-A0A8H7U5D2-F1
#
_cell.length_a   1.000
_cell.length_b   1.000
_cell.length_c   1.000
_cell.angle_alpha   90.00
_cell.angle_beta   90.00
_cell.angle_gamma   90.00
#
_symmetry.space_group_name_H-M   'P 1'
#
loop_
_entity.id
_entity.type
_entity.pdbx_description
1 polymer ?
#
loop_
_entity_poly.entity_id
_entity_poly.type
_entity_poly.pdbx_seq_one_letter_code
_entity_poly.pdbx_strand_id
1 'polypeptide(L)'
;MAQEPEPIVRIRELQKDHVNFVVENVDLALANSLRRVMMADIPTVAIDMVEIETNTTVLPDEFIAHRLGMIPLVSSNCDEGMRYTRDCTCLSWCQFCAVELTLHVACHDGVAMDVTSMHLDGGDELAKRPENFGHPVGKFDPSVSPVLIAKIRKGQELRLRCIAKKGVAKEHAKWSPCSAVAFEYDPHNKLRHTSYWFESDEKAEWPLSENAKEEEAPRDDQPFDYNARPNRFYMDVETDGSLGPQEVVMKGLQELQTKLANLILGLKPEPELDILPQSSESQQNGGRPGGGGGASSWGAAAAGGWNSPNANGGGANWSSSPGNNAQTVGWQTPAAPAAGGWANGSPARAAGGANWGSPSGTGGSGGGGGGGGWGSGSPPAGGAGWGGPSAGQGSSGPGWGSPNQTAHGWNT
;
A
#
# COMPACT_ATOMS: atom_id res chain seq x y z
N MET A 1 -20.54 12.44 29.09
CA MET A 1 -20.00 11.20 28.49
C MET A 1 -19.39 10.40 29.62
N ALA A 2 -19.55 9.08 29.66
CA ALA A 2 -18.65 8.26 30.47
C ALA A 2 -17.23 8.45 29.91
N GLN A 3 -16.21 8.47 30.74
CA GLN A 3 -14.83 8.46 30.24
C GLN A 3 -14.59 7.11 29.57
N GLU A 4 -14.47 7.12 28.24
CA GLU A 4 -13.95 5.98 27.51
C GLU A 4 -12.49 5.76 27.96
N PRO A 5 -12.07 4.50 28.16
CA PRO A 5 -10.73 4.22 28.64
C PRO A 5 -9.68 4.69 27.63
N GLU A 6 -8.57 5.25 28.11
CA GLU A 6 -7.52 5.76 27.24
C GLU A 6 -6.85 4.60 26.45
N PRO A 7 -6.55 4.79 25.15
CA PRO A 7 -5.80 3.82 24.34
C PRO A 7 -4.45 3.45 24.96
N ILE A 8 -4.16 2.16 25.03
CA ILE A 8 -2.88 1.63 25.52
C ILE A 8 -2.16 0.96 24.34
N VAL A 9 -0.86 1.20 24.20
CA VAL A 9 -0.01 0.57 23.19
C VAL A 9 1.13 -0.17 23.88
N ARG A 10 1.27 -1.46 23.59
CA ARG A 10 2.39 -2.30 24.05
C ARG A 10 3.13 -2.86 22.84
N ILE A 11 4.35 -2.40 22.61
CA ILE A 11 5.26 -2.98 21.61
C ILE A 11 5.76 -4.33 22.17
N ARG A 12 5.66 -5.40 21.38
CA ARG A 12 6.28 -6.70 21.69
C ARG A 12 7.67 -6.77 21.11
N GLU A 13 7.81 -6.38 19.85
CA GLU A 13 9.05 -6.48 19.08
C GLU A 13 9.18 -5.29 18.12
N LEU A 14 10.41 -4.80 17.95
CA LEU A 14 10.77 -3.75 17.02
C LEU A 14 12.10 -4.14 16.36
N GLN A 15 12.04 -4.42 15.07
CA GLN A 15 13.21 -4.70 14.23
C GLN A 15 13.43 -3.55 13.22
N LYS A 16 14.41 -3.71 12.32
CA LYS A 16 14.71 -2.74 11.25
C LYS A 16 13.50 -2.54 10.33
N ASP A 17 12.86 -3.65 9.95
CA ASP A 17 11.89 -3.70 8.85
C ASP A 17 10.46 -4.05 9.32
N HIS A 18 10.24 -4.38 10.61
CA HIS A 18 8.90 -4.59 11.15
C HIS A 18 8.72 -4.14 12.61
N VAL A 19 7.46 -3.94 13.03
CA VAL A 19 7.07 -3.67 14.42
C VAL A 19 5.80 -4.44 14.80
N ASN A 20 5.92 -5.32 15.80
CA ASN A 20 4.83 -6.10 16.38
C ASN A 20 4.35 -5.42 17.67
N PHE A 21 3.08 -5.04 17.72
CA PHE A 21 2.49 -4.33 18.85
C PHE A 21 1.02 -4.68 19.09
N VAL A 22 0.59 -4.46 20.32
CA VAL A 22 -0.78 -4.66 20.78
C VAL A 22 -1.38 -3.30 21.11
N VAL A 23 -2.58 -3.03 20.59
CA VAL A 23 -3.37 -1.84 20.92
C VAL A 23 -4.59 -2.28 21.73
N GLU A 24 -4.77 -1.69 22.91
CA GLU A 24 -5.89 -1.95 23.82
C GLU A 24 -6.71 -0.68 24.04
N ASN A 25 -7.95 -0.84 24.52
CA ASN A 25 -8.90 0.25 24.77
C ASN A 25 -9.23 1.10 23.52
N VAL A 26 -9.33 0.44 22.37
CA VAL A 26 -9.63 1.05 21.08
C VAL A 26 -10.85 0.37 20.45
N ASP A 27 -11.58 1.07 19.59
CA ASP A 27 -12.65 0.46 18.79
C ASP A 27 -12.12 -0.16 17.49
N LEU A 28 -12.76 -1.23 17.01
CA LEU A 28 -12.41 -1.92 15.77
C LEU A 28 -12.41 -0.97 14.55
N ALA A 29 -13.30 0.02 14.51
CA ALA A 29 -13.31 1.00 13.42
C ALA A 29 -12.06 1.88 13.43
N LEU A 30 -11.56 2.28 14.60
CA LEU A 30 -10.33 3.08 14.72
C LEU A 30 -9.09 2.24 14.39
N ALA A 31 -8.98 1.02 14.92
CA ALA A 31 -7.85 0.13 14.64
C ALA A 31 -7.76 -0.24 13.14
N ASN A 32 -8.88 -0.56 12.50
CA ASN A 32 -8.94 -0.79 11.05
C ASN A 32 -8.70 0.48 10.24
N SER A 33 -9.14 1.66 10.71
CA SER A 33 -8.86 2.93 10.04
C SER A 33 -7.36 3.24 10.05
N LEU A 34 -6.69 3.07 11.18
CA LEU A 34 -5.23 3.20 11.29
C LEU A 34 -4.51 2.25 10.32
N ARG A 35 -4.89 0.97 10.31
CA ARG A 35 -4.37 -0.03 9.36
C ARG A 35 -4.49 0.44 7.91
N ARG A 36 -5.66 0.94 7.50
CA ARG A 36 -5.90 1.41 6.13
C ARG A 36 -5.10 2.68 5.79
N VAL A 37 -4.91 3.58 6.74
CA VAL A 37 -4.11 4.79 6.53
C VAL A 37 -2.63 4.44 6.37
N MET A 38 -2.09 3.54 7.19
CA MET A 38 -0.69 3.08 7.07
C MET A 38 -0.38 2.48 5.69
N MET A 39 -1.29 1.66 5.15
CA MET A 39 -1.11 1.02 3.84
C MET A 39 -1.29 1.97 2.65
N ALA A 40 -2.17 2.98 2.74
CA ALA A 40 -2.72 3.64 1.55
C ALA A 40 -2.50 5.16 1.47
N ASP A 41 -2.26 5.82 2.60
CA ASP A 41 -2.37 7.27 2.75
C ASP A 41 -1.10 7.98 3.21
N ILE A 42 -0.09 7.24 3.69
CA ILE A 42 1.20 7.83 4.06
C ILE A 42 1.93 8.28 2.78
N PRO A 43 2.44 9.53 2.72
CA PRO A 43 3.18 10.01 1.57
C PRO A 43 4.60 9.43 1.51
N THR A 44 4.98 8.96 0.33
CA THR A 44 6.31 8.43 0.01
C THR A 44 6.80 8.98 -1.33
N VAL A 45 8.06 8.70 -1.68
CA VAL A 45 8.69 9.11 -2.94
C VAL A 45 8.99 7.87 -3.79
N ALA A 46 8.54 7.89 -5.05
CA ALA A 46 8.81 6.83 -6.01
C ALA A 46 9.03 7.41 -7.40
N ILE A 47 9.68 6.65 -8.29
CA ILE A 47 9.91 7.06 -9.68
C ILE A 47 8.56 7.16 -10.41
N ASP A 48 8.31 8.29 -11.06
CA ASP A 48 7.02 8.59 -11.70
C ASP A 48 7.12 8.92 -13.19
N MET A 49 8.22 9.56 -13.60
CA MET A 49 8.52 9.79 -15.00
C MET A 49 9.89 9.21 -15.33
N VAL A 50 9.99 8.50 -16.45
CA VAL A 50 11.24 7.94 -16.96
C VAL A 50 11.41 8.43 -18.38
N GLU A 51 12.46 9.19 -18.61
CA GLU A 51 12.93 9.61 -19.93
C GLU A 51 14.04 8.67 -20.36
N ILE A 52 13.87 7.99 -21.50
CA ILE A 52 14.86 7.05 -22.03
C ILE A 52 15.58 7.73 -23.20
N GLU A 53 16.89 7.91 -23.06
CA GLU A 53 17.75 8.47 -24.12
C GLU A 53 18.26 7.34 -25.03
N THR A 54 18.60 6.19 -24.45
CA THR A 54 19.04 5.01 -25.20
C THR A 54 18.59 3.75 -24.47
N ASN A 55 17.84 2.89 -25.17
CA ASN A 55 17.60 1.51 -24.75
C ASN A 55 17.94 0.58 -25.92
N THR A 56 19.02 -0.18 -25.79
CA THR A 56 19.38 -1.27 -26.72
C THR A 56 19.32 -2.64 -26.03
N THR A 57 18.65 -2.70 -24.88
CA THR A 57 18.47 -3.93 -24.10
C THR A 57 17.42 -4.85 -24.72
N VAL A 58 17.20 -6.03 -24.12
CA VAL A 58 16.16 -6.97 -24.55
C VAL A 58 14.77 -6.64 -24.00
N LEU A 59 14.66 -5.65 -23.10
CA LEU A 59 13.40 -5.28 -22.46
C LEU A 59 12.84 -4.00 -23.09
N PRO A 60 11.53 -3.93 -23.38
CA PRO A 60 10.92 -2.72 -23.91
C PRO A 60 10.84 -1.62 -22.83
N ASP A 61 10.75 -0.39 -23.30
CA ASP A 61 10.85 0.84 -22.51
C ASP A 61 9.88 0.87 -21.34
N GLU A 62 8.60 0.56 -21.58
CA GLU A 62 7.54 0.55 -20.59
C GLU A 62 7.75 -0.52 -19.50
N PHE A 63 8.41 -1.63 -19.83
CA PHE A 63 8.73 -2.69 -18.87
C PHE A 63 9.85 -2.26 -17.92
N ILE A 64 10.88 -1.58 -18.45
CA ILE A 64 11.94 -0.98 -17.63
C ILE A 64 11.36 0.14 -16.77
N ALA A 65 10.54 1.03 -17.34
CA ALA A 65 9.91 2.13 -16.61
C ALA A 65 8.99 1.64 -15.48
N HIS A 66 8.20 0.58 -15.71
CA HIS A 66 7.38 -0.04 -14.66
C HIS A 66 8.24 -0.60 -13.52
N ARG A 67 9.35 -1.30 -13.84
CA ARG A 67 10.27 -1.83 -12.81
C ARG A 67 10.95 -0.72 -12.01
N LEU A 68 11.41 0.35 -12.66
CA LEU A 68 11.98 1.53 -12.02
C LEU A 68 10.97 2.18 -11.06
N GLY A 69 9.70 2.28 -11.47
CA GLY A 69 8.61 2.76 -10.63
C GLY A 69 8.41 1.96 -9.34
N MET A 70 8.75 0.67 -9.32
CA MET A 70 8.62 -0.23 -8.17
C MET A 70 9.91 -0.37 -7.32
N ILE A 71 10.95 0.44 -7.56
CA ILE A 71 12.13 0.47 -6.70
C ILE A 71 11.82 1.36 -5.48
N PRO A 72 11.91 0.84 -4.25
CA PRO A 72 11.68 1.65 -3.06
C PRO A 72 12.82 2.68 -2.90
N LEU A 73 12.44 3.94 -2.65
CA LEU A 73 13.37 5.05 -2.39
C LEU A 73 13.21 5.51 -0.94
N VAL A 74 14.32 5.86 -0.29
CA VAL A 74 14.29 6.37 1.09
C VAL A 74 13.46 7.66 1.13
N SER A 75 12.39 7.62 1.92
CA SER A 75 11.33 8.62 1.95
C SER A 75 11.16 9.27 3.33
N SER A 76 12.07 9.03 4.28
CA SER A 76 11.99 9.63 5.62
C SER A 76 11.91 11.16 5.55
N ASN A 77 11.02 11.73 6.36
CA ASN A 77 10.62 13.14 6.32
C ASN A 77 10.06 13.66 4.97
N CYS A 78 9.54 12.80 4.08
CA CYS A 78 8.89 13.18 2.80
C CYS A 78 7.77 14.22 2.97
N ASP A 79 7.03 14.15 4.07
CA ASP A 79 5.94 15.04 4.46
C ASP A 79 6.36 16.52 4.48
N GLU A 80 7.47 16.87 5.15
CA GLU A 80 8.01 18.23 5.16
C GLU A 80 9.09 18.52 4.10
N GLY A 81 9.88 17.51 3.73
CA GLY A 81 11.06 17.64 2.86
C GLY A 81 10.74 17.74 1.37
N MET A 82 9.49 17.53 0.97
CA MET A 82 9.07 17.52 -0.44
C MET A 82 7.62 17.98 -0.60
N ARG A 83 7.36 18.87 -1.55
CA ARG A 83 6.00 19.27 -1.93
C ARG A 83 5.43 18.29 -2.95
N TYR A 84 4.12 18.06 -2.94
CA TYR A 84 3.48 17.41 -4.09
C TYR A 84 3.67 18.27 -5.34
N THR A 85 3.91 17.65 -6.49
CA THR A 85 4.12 18.38 -7.75
C THR A 85 2.89 19.20 -8.15
N ARG A 86 1.67 18.69 -7.88
CA ARG A 86 0.39 19.40 -8.05
C ARG A 86 0.24 20.69 -7.23
N ASP A 87 0.95 20.79 -6.11
CA ASP A 87 0.89 21.94 -5.19
C ASP A 87 2.09 22.87 -5.37
N CYS A 88 2.94 22.61 -6.38
CA CYS A 88 4.13 23.37 -6.66
C CYS A 88 3.87 24.48 -7.69
N THR A 89 4.51 25.63 -7.53
CA THR A 89 4.39 26.78 -8.44
C THR A 89 5.33 26.71 -9.66
N CYS A 90 6.00 25.57 -9.88
CA CYS A 90 6.87 25.35 -11.05
C CYS A 90 6.08 24.84 -12.27
N LEU A 91 6.63 25.02 -13.47
CA LEU A 91 5.99 24.60 -14.72
C LEU A 91 5.92 23.07 -14.93
N SER A 92 6.85 22.31 -14.36
CA SER A 92 6.91 20.85 -14.56
C SER A 92 7.44 20.13 -13.33
N TRP A 93 8.73 20.33 -12.99
CA TRP A 93 9.31 19.92 -11.72
C TRP A 93 10.44 20.88 -11.30
N CYS A 94 10.83 20.81 -10.03
CA CYS A 94 11.99 21.47 -9.46
C CYS A 94 12.51 20.70 -8.24
N GLN A 95 13.69 21.07 -7.73
CA GLN A 95 14.33 20.47 -6.55
C GLN A 95 13.38 20.33 -5.33
N PHE A 96 12.37 21.20 -5.17
CA PHE A 96 11.45 21.15 -4.03
C PHE A 96 10.28 20.15 -4.17
N CYS A 97 9.98 19.68 -5.39
CA CYS A 97 8.81 18.82 -5.68
C CYS A 97 9.13 17.57 -6.52
N ALA A 98 10.39 17.36 -6.88
CA ALA A 98 10.91 16.15 -7.50
C ALA A 98 12.33 15.85 -6.99
N VAL A 99 12.77 14.59 -7.16
CA VAL A 99 14.17 14.18 -7.07
C VAL A 99 14.57 13.61 -8.43
N GLU A 100 15.71 14.05 -8.97
CA GLU A 100 16.25 13.54 -10.23
C GLU A 100 17.24 12.39 -9.94
N LEU A 101 17.06 11.30 -10.66
CA LEU A 101 17.93 10.13 -10.68
C LEU A 101 18.31 9.85 -12.13
N THR A 102 19.49 9.27 -12.33
CA THR A 102 20.06 8.96 -13.64
C THR A 102 20.64 7.55 -13.60
N LEU A 103 20.56 6.85 -14.72
CA LEU A 103 21.18 5.55 -14.89
C LEU A 103 21.84 5.51 -16.27
N HIS A 104 23.15 5.31 -16.29
CA HIS A 104 23.94 5.15 -17.50
C HIS A 104 24.84 3.95 -17.38
N VAL A 105 24.53 2.88 -18.11
CA VAL A 105 25.28 1.62 -18.10
C VAL A 105 25.44 1.07 -19.51
N ALA A 106 26.66 0.61 -19.83
CA ALA A 106 26.97 -0.05 -21.09
C ALA A 106 27.83 -1.29 -20.82
N CYS A 107 27.49 -2.42 -21.44
CA CYS A 107 28.22 -3.67 -21.26
C CYS A 107 29.24 -3.84 -22.39
N HIS A 108 30.53 -3.78 -22.05
CA HIS A 108 31.63 -3.98 -23.01
C HIS A 108 32.25 -5.39 -22.94
N ASP A 109 32.02 -6.11 -21.83
CA ASP A 109 32.55 -7.43 -21.56
C ASP A 109 31.79 -8.55 -22.27
N GLY A 110 32.43 -9.73 -22.39
CA GLY A 110 31.80 -10.92 -22.97
C GLY A 110 30.78 -11.62 -22.07
N VAL A 111 30.66 -11.18 -20.81
CA VAL A 111 29.75 -11.72 -19.79
C VAL A 111 28.52 -10.81 -19.68
N ALA A 112 27.36 -11.37 -19.29
CA ALA A 112 26.18 -10.54 -19.04
C ALA A 112 26.39 -9.67 -17.78
N MET A 113 26.05 -8.38 -17.88
CA MET A 113 26.05 -7.43 -16.77
C MET A 113 24.65 -7.33 -16.17
N ASP A 114 24.58 -7.39 -14.84
CA ASP A 114 23.34 -7.21 -14.08
C ASP A 114 23.16 -5.72 -13.76
N VAL A 115 22.15 -5.10 -14.37
CA VAL A 115 21.78 -3.70 -14.11
C VAL A 115 20.86 -3.68 -12.92
N THR A 116 21.35 -3.20 -11.78
CA THR A 116 20.64 -3.13 -10.50
C THR A 116 20.38 -1.69 -10.05
N SER A 117 19.53 -1.51 -9.02
CA SER A 117 19.22 -0.22 -8.39
C SER A 117 20.45 0.57 -7.91
N MET A 118 21.60 -0.08 -7.70
CA MET A 118 22.84 0.60 -7.29
C MET A 118 23.39 1.54 -8.36
N HIS A 119 23.04 1.32 -9.63
CA HIS A 119 23.44 2.17 -10.77
C HIS A 119 22.53 3.41 -10.96
N LEU A 120 21.58 3.65 -10.05
CA LEU A 120 20.79 4.88 -10.01
C LEU A 120 21.55 5.93 -9.20
N ASP A 121 22.14 6.91 -9.88
CA ASP A 121 22.88 8.04 -9.30
C ASP A 121 22.08 9.34 -9.41
N GLY A 122 22.23 10.21 -8.41
CA GLY A 122 21.35 11.36 -8.16
C GLY A 122 21.08 11.47 -6.66
N GLY A 123 19.90 11.95 -6.28
CA GLY A 123 19.63 12.41 -4.91
C GLY A 123 19.82 13.92 -4.78
N ASP A 124 19.23 14.54 -3.75
CA ASP A 124 19.21 15.99 -3.59
C ASP A 124 19.17 16.40 -2.11
N GLU A 125 20.30 16.89 -1.61
CA GLU A 125 20.53 17.34 -0.23
C GLU A 125 19.95 18.74 0.00
N LEU A 126 18.67 18.79 0.37
CA LEU A 126 18.02 19.99 0.91
C LEU A 126 17.92 19.90 2.43
N ALA A 127 17.98 21.04 3.13
CA ALA A 127 18.05 21.10 4.60
C ALA A 127 16.90 20.44 5.40
N LYS A 128 15.85 19.95 4.73
CA LYS A 128 14.76 19.16 5.32
C LYS A 128 14.75 17.67 4.93
N ARG A 129 15.71 17.23 4.11
CA ARG A 129 15.86 15.85 3.65
C ARG A 129 17.06 15.23 4.37
N PRO A 130 16.99 13.96 4.79
CA PRO A 130 18.18 13.23 5.20
C PRO A 130 19.14 13.04 4.00
N GLU A 131 20.43 12.82 4.29
CA GLU A 131 21.51 12.61 3.31
C GLU A 131 21.18 11.52 2.27
N ASN A 132 20.49 10.45 2.70
CA ASN A 132 20.09 9.33 1.84
C ASN A 132 18.72 9.50 1.14
N PHE A 133 18.06 10.66 1.23
CA PHE A 133 16.72 10.85 0.68
C PHE A 133 16.66 10.68 -0.85
N GLY A 134 15.64 9.93 -1.32
CA GLY A 134 15.45 9.66 -2.75
C GLY A 134 16.46 8.68 -3.36
N HIS A 135 17.46 8.23 -2.61
CA HIS A 135 18.28 7.09 -3.04
C HIS A 135 17.50 5.77 -2.88
N PRO A 136 17.78 4.76 -3.72
CA PRO A 136 17.24 3.41 -3.52
C PRO A 136 17.55 2.86 -2.13
N VAL A 137 16.57 2.19 -1.52
CA VAL A 137 16.74 1.52 -0.23
C VAL A 137 17.91 0.54 -0.32
N GLY A 138 18.78 0.58 0.69
CA GLY A 138 20.00 -0.23 0.75
C GLY A 138 21.19 0.29 -0.05
N LYS A 139 21.12 1.45 -0.76
CA LYS A 139 22.25 1.90 -1.62
C LYS A 139 23.61 1.98 -0.91
N PHE A 140 23.60 2.34 0.38
CA PHE A 140 24.80 2.49 1.21
C PHE A 140 24.95 1.37 2.26
N ASP A 141 24.19 0.28 2.14
CA ASP A 141 24.18 -0.84 3.09
C ASP A 141 24.53 -2.16 2.38
N PRO A 142 25.78 -2.65 2.48
CA PRO A 142 26.23 -3.88 1.82
C PRO A 142 25.48 -5.15 2.26
N SER A 143 24.69 -5.11 3.34
CA SER A 143 23.86 -6.24 3.77
C SER A 143 22.57 -6.39 2.95
N VAL A 144 22.14 -5.32 2.27
CA VAL A 144 20.90 -5.30 1.49
C VAL A 144 21.18 -5.67 0.04
N SER A 145 20.52 -6.72 -0.45
CA SER A 145 20.64 -7.14 -1.85
C SER A 145 19.98 -6.11 -2.78
N PRO A 146 20.64 -5.68 -3.87
CA PRO A 146 20.12 -4.65 -4.75
C PRO A 146 19.01 -5.18 -5.67
N VAL A 147 18.05 -4.32 -6.03
CA VAL A 147 16.95 -4.69 -6.93
C VAL A 147 17.49 -4.83 -8.35
N LEU A 148 17.38 -6.02 -8.95
CA LEU A 148 17.70 -6.23 -10.36
C LEU A 148 16.65 -5.53 -11.24
N ILE A 149 17.11 -4.70 -12.18
CA ILE A 149 16.27 -3.96 -13.15
C ILE A 149 16.29 -4.68 -14.50
N ALA A 150 17.47 -5.00 -15.01
CA ALA A 150 17.67 -5.65 -16.31
C ALA A 150 18.96 -6.48 -16.31
N LYS A 151 19.12 -7.36 -17.30
CA LYS A 151 20.39 -8.01 -17.64
C LYS A 151 20.76 -7.64 -19.06
N ILE A 152 21.98 -7.17 -19.28
CA ILE A 152 22.45 -6.67 -20.58
C ILE A 152 23.70 -7.46 -21.02
N ARG A 153 23.88 -7.63 -22.33
CA ARG A 153 25.05 -8.29 -22.94
C ARG A 153 25.96 -7.30 -23.65
N LYS A 154 27.14 -7.77 -24.06
CA LYS A 154 28.11 -7.03 -24.85
C LYS A 154 27.47 -6.20 -25.97
N GLY A 155 27.75 -4.91 -25.98
CA GLY A 155 27.26 -3.95 -26.97
C GLY A 155 25.87 -3.39 -26.67
N GLN A 156 25.21 -3.80 -25.58
CA GLN A 156 23.97 -3.18 -25.10
C GLN A 156 24.28 -2.07 -24.08
N GLU A 157 23.49 -1.02 -24.17
CA GLU A 157 23.52 0.20 -23.37
C GLU A 157 22.09 0.56 -22.94
N LEU A 158 21.98 1.05 -21.70
CA LEU A 158 20.79 1.66 -21.13
C LEU A 158 21.16 3.01 -20.53
N ARG A 159 20.54 4.07 -21.04
CA ARG A 159 20.73 5.45 -20.59
C ARG A 159 19.38 6.13 -20.42
N LEU A 160 19.08 6.53 -19.18
CA LEU A 160 17.79 7.09 -18.81
C LEU A 160 17.88 8.06 -17.64
N ARG A 161 16.87 8.93 -17.55
CA ARG A 161 16.64 9.88 -16.48
C ARG A 161 15.29 9.60 -15.82
N CYS A 162 15.27 9.55 -14.50
CA CYS A 162 14.12 9.26 -13.67
C CYS A 162 13.78 10.47 -12.81
N ILE A 163 12.52 10.92 -12.89
CA ILE A 163 11.99 11.97 -12.02
C ILE A 163 11.09 11.30 -10.99
N ALA A 164 11.56 11.25 -9.74
CA ALA A 164 10.81 10.73 -8.62
C ALA A 164 9.94 11.81 -7.98
N LYS A 165 8.71 11.44 -7.61
CA LYS A 165 7.69 12.37 -7.09
C LYS A 165 7.07 11.82 -5.81
N LYS A 166 6.62 12.75 -4.98
CA LYS A 166 5.79 12.49 -3.80
C LYS A 166 4.39 12.05 -4.23
N GLY A 167 3.92 10.94 -3.69
CA GLY A 167 2.59 10.37 -3.93
C GLY A 167 2.13 9.52 -2.76
N VAL A 168 0.97 8.87 -2.92
CA VAL A 168 0.36 7.98 -1.90
C VAL A 168 -0.12 6.68 -2.56
N ALA A 169 -0.17 5.59 -1.82
CA ALA A 169 -0.55 4.28 -2.34
C ALA A 169 -1.97 4.22 -2.95
N LYS A 170 -2.88 5.13 -2.58
CA LYS A 170 -4.18 5.31 -3.25
C LYS A 170 -4.07 5.75 -4.72
N GLU A 171 -3.00 6.43 -5.11
CA GLU A 171 -2.77 6.84 -6.50
C GLU A 171 -2.11 5.69 -7.29
N HIS A 172 -1.11 5.01 -6.71
CA HIS A 172 -0.51 3.79 -7.25
C HIS A 172 0.24 3.01 -6.15
N ALA A 173 0.18 1.68 -6.19
CA ALA A 173 0.76 0.80 -5.16
C ALA A 173 2.27 1.01 -4.90
N LYS A 174 3.01 1.56 -5.88
CA LYS A 174 4.43 1.93 -5.76
C LYS A 174 4.77 2.91 -4.63
N TRP A 175 3.76 3.62 -4.12
CA TRP A 175 3.90 4.56 -2.99
C TRP A 175 3.48 3.95 -1.64
N SER A 176 3.30 2.62 -1.55
CA SER A 176 3.06 1.94 -0.28
C SER A 176 4.37 1.81 0.51
N PRO A 177 4.49 2.38 1.72
CA PRO A 177 5.64 2.11 2.59
C PRO A 177 5.52 0.76 3.32
N CYS A 178 4.36 0.09 3.21
CA CYS A 178 4.10 -1.20 3.84
C CYS A 178 4.26 -2.33 2.83
N SER A 179 4.98 -3.38 3.23
CA SER A 179 4.94 -4.71 2.60
C SER A 179 3.66 -5.44 3.03
N ALA A 180 3.46 -5.57 4.36
CA ALA A 180 2.29 -6.20 4.96
C ALA A 180 1.86 -5.48 6.24
N VAL A 181 0.56 -5.52 6.53
CA VAL A 181 0.02 -5.14 7.85
C VAL A 181 -0.89 -6.25 8.35
N ALA A 182 -0.34 -7.09 9.22
CA ALA A 182 -1.06 -8.13 9.94
C ALA A 182 -2.03 -7.48 10.95
N PHE A 183 -3.17 -8.13 11.15
CA PHE A 183 -4.25 -7.61 11.99
C PHE A 183 -5.10 -8.76 12.50
N GLU A 184 -5.14 -8.93 13.82
CA GLU A 184 -5.92 -9.95 14.51
C GLU A 184 -6.56 -9.36 15.76
N TYR A 185 -7.70 -9.89 16.16
CA TYR A 185 -8.34 -9.64 17.46
C TYR A 185 -9.17 -10.88 17.81
N ASP A 186 -9.46 -11.08 19.10
CA ASP A 186 -10.24 -12.22 19.62
C ASP A 186 -9.76 -13.59 19.07
N PRO A 187 -8.51 -14.00 19.40
CA PRO A 187 -7.87 -15.21 18.87
C PRO A 187 -8.59 -16.52 19.28
N HIS A 188 -9.49 -16.45 20.27
CA HIS A 188 -10.32 -17.57 20.72
C HIS A 188 -11.78 -17.47 20.25
N ASN A 189 -12.12 -16.51 19.39
CA ASN A 189 -13.47 -16.28 18.85
C ASN A 189 -14.59 -16.19 19.91
N LYS A 190 -14.28 -15.60 21.08
CA LYS A 190 -15.23 -15.39 22.20
C LYS A 190 -16.43 -14.54 21.78
N LEU A 191 -16.20 -13.57 20.89
CA LEU A 191 -17.21 -12.67 20.33
C LEU A 191 -18.07 -13.35 19.25
N ARG A 192 -17.68 -14.54 18.76
CA ARG A 192 -18.34 -15.28 17.68
C ARG A 192 -18.47 -14.46 16.39
N HIS A 193 -17.47 -13.63 16.10
CA HIS A 193 -17.40 -12.85 14.87
C HIS A 193 -17.13 -13.71 13.63
N THR A 194 -16.60 -14.92 13.81
CA THR A 194 -16.58 -15.96 12.78
C THR A 194 -17.37 -17.19 13.22
N SER A 195 -17.90 -17.93 12.26
CA SER A 195 -18.39 -19.30 12.46
C SER A 195 -17.42 -20.24 11.75
N TYR A 196 -16.64 -21.01 12.51
CA TYR A 196 -15.66 -21.91 11.93
C TYR A 196 -16.35 -23.00 11.10
N TRP A 197 -15.77 -23.28 9.93
CA TRP A 197 -16.14 -24.45 9.13
C TRP A 197 -15.33 -25.65 9.60
N PHE A 198 -15.95 -26.80 9.82
CA PHE A 198 -15.25 -28.03 10.20
C PHE A 198 -16.01 -29.26 9.69
N GLU A 199 -15.33 -30.40 9.57
CA GLU A 199 -15.93 -31.69 9.20
C GLU A 199 -16.15 -32.62 10.40
N SER A 200 -15.24 -32.59 11.38
CA SER A 200 -15.18 -33.53 12.51
C SER A 200 -15.02 -32.83 13.87
N ASP A 201 -14.04 -31.94 14.02
CA ASP A 201 -13.78 -31.22 15.27
C ASP A 201 -13.16 -29.84 15.01
N GLU A 202 -13.92 -28.80 15.36
CA GLU A 202 -13.53 -27.39 15.27
C GLU A 202 -12.16 -27.10 15.91
N LYS A 203 -11.91 -27.62 17.12
CA LYS A 203 -10.69 -27.33 17.89
C LYS A 203 -9.46 -28.09 17.36
N ALA A 204 -9.65 -29.14 16.57
CA ALA A 204 -8.56 -29.89 15.93
C ALA A 204 -8.26 -29.40 14.50
N GLU A 205 -9.27 -28.88 13.79
CA GLU A 205 -9.13 -28.40 12.41
C GLU A 205 -8.61 -26.96 12.33
N TRP A 206 -8.92 -26.11 13.31
CA TRP A 206 -8.44 -24.72 13.37
C TRP A 206 -7.30 -24.55 14.38
N PRO A 207 -6.05 -24.32 13.94
CA PRO A 207 -4.96 -24.05 14.86
C PRO A 207 -5.13 -22.68 15.53
N LEU A 208 -4.90 -22.64 16.84
CA LEU A 208 -4.83 -21.38 17.59
C LEU A 208 -3.64 -20.54 17.13
N SER A 209 -3.84 -19.22 17.03
CA SER A 209 -2.78 -18.28 16.70
C SER A 209 -1.78 -18.11 17.85
N GLU A 210 -0.61 -17.55 17.55
CA GLU A 210 0.37 -17.17 18.58
C GLU A 210 -0.22 -16.15 19.58
N ASN A 211 -1.15 -15.30 19.13
CA ASN A 211 -1.83 -14.31 19.96
C ASN A 211 -2.77 -14.94 21.01
N ALA A 212 -3.26 -16.17 20.78
CA ALA A 212 -4.07 -16.92 21.73
C ALA A 212 -3.37 -17.15 23.08
N LYS A 213 -2.02 -17.07 23.13
CA LYS A 213 -1.21 -17.22 24.35
C LYS A 213 -1.30 -16.02 25.30
N GLU A 214 -1.73 -14.85 24.82
CA GLU A 214 -1.89 -13.63 25.64
C GLU A 214 -3.33 -13.42 26.15
N GLU A 215 -4.23 -14.38 25.90
CA GLU A 215 -5.60 -14.36 26.37
C GLU A 215 -6.00 -15.69 27.02
N GLU A 216 -6.76 -15.60 28.11
CA GLU A 216 -7.39 -16.78 28.70
C GLU A 216 -8.36 -17.41 27.68
N ALA A 217 -8.26 -18.73 27.52
CA ALA A 217 -9.18 -19.50 26.70
C ALA A 217 -10.60 -19.44 27.30
N PRO A 218 -11.67 -19.37 26.48
CA PRO A 218 -13.03 -19.46 26.96
C PRO A 218 -13.25 -20.78 27.68
N ARG A 219 -14.00 -20.74 28.79
CA ARG A 219 -14.43 -21.97 29.47
C ARG A 219 -15.72 -22.47 28.85
N ASP A 220 -15.82 -23.78 28.62
CA ASP A 220 -16.98 -24.40 27.97
C ASP A 220 -18.28 -24.26 28.81
N ASP A 221 -18.20 -23.87 30.09
CA ASP A 221 -19.33 -23.63 31.01
C ASP A 221 -19.83 -22.17 31.04
N GLN A 222 -19.09 -21.22 30.45
CA GLN A 222 -19.45 -19.80 30.50
C GLN A 222 -20.55 -19.45 29.46
N PRO A 223 -21.63 -18.74 29.87
CA PRO A 223 -22.58 -18.17 28.93
C PRO A 223 -21.92 -17.19 27.95
N PHE A 224 -22.43 -17.13 26.73
CA PHE A 224 -21.96 -16.17 25.72
C PHE A 224 -22.26 -14.73 26.15
N ASP A 225 -21.22 -13.89 26.26
CA ASP A 225 -21.36 -12.47 26.55
C ASP A 225 -21.67 -11.67 25.28
N TYR A 226 -22.95 -11.41 25.08
CA TYR A 226 -23.48 -10.59 23.99
C TYR A 226 -23.22 -9.08 24.15
N ASN A 227 -22.65 -8.62 25.27
CA ASN A 227 -22.25 -7.21 25.47
C ASN A 227 -20.75 -6.99 25.24
N ALA A 228 -19.96 -8.06 25.13
CA ALA A 228 -18.54 -7.99 24.85
C ALA A 228 -18.28 -7.27 23.51
N ARG A 229 -17.16 -6.54 23.44
CA ARG A 229 -16.75 -5.78 22.25
C ARG A 229 -15.26 -6.01 21.98
N PRO A 230 -14.83 -5.98 20.71
CA PRO A 230 -13.41 -6.04 20.39
C PRO A 230 -12.72 -4.77 20.92
N ASN A 231 -11.78 -4.94 21.85
CA ASN A 231 -11.07 -3.84 22.51
C ASN A 231 -9.54 -3.97 22.46
N ARG A 232 -9.02 -5.14 22.05
CA ARG A 232 -7.60 -5.49 21.94
C ARG A 232 -7.32 -5.97 20.52
N PHE A 233 -6.30 -5.38 19.88
CA PHE A 233 -5.89 -5.68 18.52
C PHE A 233 -4.40 -5.98 18.48
N TYR A 234 -4.05 -7.08 17.84
CA TYR A 234 -2.69 -7.52 17.58
C TYR A 234 -2.31 -7.09 16.16
N MET A 235 -1.27 -6.27 16.04
CA MET A 235 -0.84 -5.68 14.78
C MET A 235 0.64 -5.94 14.56
N ASP A 236 0.99 -6.27 13.32
CA ASP A 236 2.38 -6.35 12.87
C ASP A 236 2.50 -5.55 11.57
N VAL A 237 3.42 -4.60 11.51
CA VAL A 237 3.61 -3.69 10.39
C VAL A 237 5.00 -3.91 9.82
N GLU A 238 5.07 -4.48 8.62
CA GLU A 238 6.28 -4.74 7.86
C GLU A 238 6.43 -3.66 6.76
N THR A 239 7.61 -3.04 6.66
CA THR A 239 7.89 -1.98 5.68
C THR A 239 8.79 -2.45 4.54
N ASP A 240 8.75 -1.73 3.43
CA ASP A 240 9.63 -1.94 2.27
C ASP A 240 11.03 -1.28 2.45
N GLY A 241 11.29 -0.71 3.63
CA GLY A 241 12.48 0.06 3.96
C GLY A 241 12.49 1.51 3.41
N SER A 242 11.45 1.95 2.69
CA SER A 242 11.33 3.37 2.27
C SER A 242 11.11 4.30 3.47
N LEU A 243 10.44 3.77 4.51
CA LEU A 243 10.22 4.37 5.83
C LEU A 243 10.49 3.32 6.92
N GLY A 244 10.92 3.76 8.10
CA GLY A 244 11.05 2.86 9.25
C GLY A 244 9.69 2.41 9.80
N PRO A 245 9.56 1.20 10.37
CA PRO A 245 8.28 0.66 10.84
C PRO A 245 7.61 1.53 11.93
N GLN A 246 8.40 2.08 12.86
CA GLN A 246 7.90 3.05 13.83
C GLN A 246 7.48 4.39 13.17
N GLU A 247 8.21 4.85 12.14
CA GLU A 247 7.86 6.07 11.39
C GLU A 247 6.51 5.89 10.67
N VAL A 248 6.26 4.71 10.08
CA VAL A 248 4.98 4.35 9.44
C VAL A 248 3.81 4.41 10.42
N VAL A 249 3.91 3.80 11.61
CA VAL A 249 2.83 3.83 12.61
C VAL A 249 2.53 5.26 13.07
N MET A 250 3.58 6.04 13.37
CA MET A 250 3.44 7.43 13.83
C MET A 250 2.84 8.34 12.75
N LYS A 251 3.31 8.22 11.49
CA LYS A 251 2.76 8.96 10.35
C LYS A 251 1.32 8.54 10.02
N GLY A 252 0.99 7.26 10.18
CA GLY A 252 -0.38 6.77 10.04
C GLY A 252 -1.35 7.45 11.01
N LEU A 253 -0.95 7.63 12.27
CA LEU A 253 -1.74 8.38 13.25
C LEU A 253 -1.84 9.87 12.91
N GLN A 254 -0.73 10.51 12.53
CA GLN A 254 -0.69 11.94 12.16
C GLN A 254 -1.55 12.25 10.91
N GLU A 255 -1.51 11.40 9.89
CA GLU A 255 -2.30 11.54 8.67
C GLU A 255 -3.80 11.33 8.95
N LEU A 256 -4.15 10.39 9.84
CA LEU A 256 -5.54 10.22 10.29
C LEU A 256 -6.04 11.45 11.07
N GLN A 257 -5.23 12.01 11.97
CA GLN A 257 -5.57 13.25 12.69
C GLN A 257 -5.75 14.43 11.72
N THR A 258 -4.85 14.58 10.74
CA THR A 258 -4.94 15.63 9.71
C THR A 258 -6.25 15.57 8.92
N LYS A 259 -6.72 14.37 8.56
CA LYS A 259 -8.00 14.18 7.86
C LYS A 259 -9.20 14.55 8.72
N LEU A 260 -9.19 14.18 10.00
CA LEU A 260 -10.24 14.57 10.94
C LEU A 260 -10.25 16.08 11.18
N ALA A 261 -9.08 16.71 11.30
CA ALA A 261 -8.95 18.17 11.43
C ALA A 261 -9.46 18.91 10.19
N ASN A 262 -9.16 18.43 8.99
CA ASN A 262 -9.67 18.99 7.72
C ASN A 262 -11.19 18.84 7.60
N LEU A 263 -11.77 17.72 8.06
CA LEU A 263 -13.22 17.53 8.12
C LEU A 263 -13.87 18.52 9.10
N ILE A 264 -13.28 18.71 10.29
CA ILE A 264 -13.75 19.71 11.27
C ILE A 264 -13.68 21.12 10.69
N LEU A 265 -12.62 21.45 9.94
CA LEU A 265 -12.47 22.74 9.28
C LEU A 265 -13.56 22.96 8.21
N GLY A 266 -13.81 21.97 7.36
CA GLY A 266 -14.86 22.03 6.32
C GLY A 266 -16.30 22.01 6.85
N LEU A 267 -16.51 21.67 8.12
CA LEU A 267 -17.80 21.76 8.80
C LEU A 267 -18.00 23.11 9.53
N LYS A 268 -16.99 23.97 9.62
CA LYS A 268 -17.17 25.33 10.14
C LYS A 268 -17.91 26.15 9.08
N PRO A 269 -18.90 26.98 9.46
CA PRO A 269 -19.52 27.90 8.52
C PRO A 269 -18.48 28.88 7.98
N GLU A 270 -18.56 29.17 6.68
CA GLU A 270 -17.90 30.33 6.07
C GLU A 270 -18.24 31.57 6.92
N PRO A 271 -17.25 32.42 7.28
CA PRO A 271 -17.57 33.67 7.97
C PRO A 271 -18.43 34.52 7.03
N GLU A 272 -19.59 34.94 7.53
CA GLU A 272 -20.51 35.82 6.79
C GLU A 272 -19.76 37.12 6.47
N LEU A 273 -19.44 37.32 5.18
CA LEU A 273 -18.85 38.55 4.69
C LEU A 273 -19.93 39.63 4.80
N ASP A 274 -19.88 40.42 5.89
CA ASP A 274 -20.69 41.61 6.07
C ASP A 274 -20.51 42.56 4.87
N ILE A 275 -21.41 42.47 3.90
CA ILE A 275 -21.51 43.40 2.79
C ILE A 275 -21.99 44.72 3.38
N LEU A 276 -21.04 45.60 3.69
CA LEU A 276 -21.32 46.99 4.07
C LEU A 276 -22.29 47.58 3.04
N PRO A 277 -23.46 48.10 3.46
CA PRO A 277 -24.45 48.62 2.53
C PRO A 277 -23.85 49.84 1.83
N GLN A 278 -23.59 49.71 0.53
CA GLN A 278 -23.06 50.78 -0.29
C GLN A 278 -24.14 51.87 -0.41
N SER A 279 -24.05 52.91 0.41
CA SER A 279 -25.00 54.02 0.42
C SER A 279 -24.95 54.76 -0.91
N SER A 280 -26.01 54.60 -1.71
CA SER A 280 -26.16 55.24 -3.00
C SER A 280 -26.47 56.73 -2.85
N GLU A 281 -25.44 57.57 -2.75
CA GLU A 281 -25.59 59.02 -2.86
C GLU A 281 -25.15 59.52 -4.24
N SER A 282 -26.13 59.67 -5.12
CA SER A 282 -26.03 60.43 -6.35
C SER A 282 -26.08 61.93 -6.07
N GLN A 283 -24.99 62.67 -6.28
CA GLN A 283 -25.05 64.12 -6.47
C GLN A 283 -24.20 64.61 -7.65
N GLN A 284 -24.57 65.80 -8.13
CA GLN A 284 -24.38 66.24 -9.51
C GLN A 284 -23.17 67.18 -9.69
N ASN A 285 -22.49 67.00 -10.83
CA ASN A 285 -22.08 68.06 -11.77
C ASN A 285 -21.25 69.28 -11.28
N GLY A 286 -20.04 69.46 -11.84
CA GLY A 286 -19.46 70.80 -12.06
C GLY A 286 -17.94 70.95 -11.96
N GLY A 287 -17.30 71.40 -13.05
CA GLY A 287 -16.15 72.34 -13.00
C GLY A 287 -14.70 71.80 -12.93
N ARG A 288 -13.95 71.97 -14.04
CA ARG A 288 -12.49 72.25 -14.04
C ARG A 288 -12.26 73.70 -13.54
N PRO A 289 -11.05 74.18 -13.10
CA PRO A 289 -9.66 73.80 -13.48
C PRO A 289 -8.75 73.58 -12.23
N GLY A 290 -7.41 73.48 -12.24
CA GLY A 290 -6.35 73.41 -13.27
C GLY A 290 -5.02 73.99 -12.73
N GLY A 291 -3.87 73.44 -13.15
CA GLY A 291 -2.52 73.83 -12.67
C GLY A 291 -2.13 73.25 -11.30
N GLY A 292 -0.84 73.08 -10.94
CA GLY A 292 0.37 73.26 -11.73
C GLY A 292 1.63 73.51 -10.88
N GLY A 293 2.52 72.51 -10.75
CA GLY A 293 3.93 72.66 -10.36
C GLY A 293 4.28 72.73 -8.87
N GLY A 294 5.53 72.36 -8.54
CA GLY A 294 6.28 73.02 -7.45
C GLY A 294 6.82 72.20 -6.27
N ALA A 295 7.92 71.47 -6.48
CA ALA A 295 9.14 71.46 -5.63
C ALA A 295 9.08 71.20 -4.09
N SER A 296 9.70 70.07 -3.69
CA SER A 296 10.72 69.89 -2.61
C SER A 296 10.65 70.64 -1.25
N SER A 297 10.94 69.93 -0.14
CA SER A 297 12.27 69.99 0.55
C SER A 297 12.25 69.66 2.07
N TRP A 298 12.90 68.56 2.49
CA TRP A 298 13.54 68.28 3.82
C TRP A 298 12.61 68.26 5.08
N GLY A 299 12.85 67.50 6.17
CA GLY A 299 13.83 66.45 6.48
C GLY A 299 13.84 66.07 7.99
N ALA A 300 14.49 64.95 8.33
CA ALA A 300 14.97 64.52 9.67
C ALA A 300 14.09 63.66 10.65
N ALA A 301 14.79 62.66 11.22
CA ALA A 301 14.67 62.06 12.57
C ALA A 301 13.53 61.08 12.93
N ALA A 302 13.85 59.80 12.70
CA ALA A 302 13.31 58.55 13.27
C ALA A 302 12.64 58.58 14.68
N ALA A 303 11.38 58.12 14.72
CA ALA A 303 10.86 57.18 15.73
C ALA A 303 9.55 56.54 15.19
N GLY A 304 9.53 55.23 14.95
CA GLY A 304 8.31 54.57 14.45
C GLY A 304 8.50 53.08 14.15
N GLY A 305 7.62 52.25 14.71
CA GLY A 305 7.53 50.83 14.37
C GLY A 305 6.98 50.62 12.95
N TRP A 306 7.19 49.43 12.40
CA TRP A 306 6.81 49.09 11.03
C TRP A 306 5.29 49.01 10.87
N ASN A 307 4.70 50.09 10.38
CA ASN A 307 3.34 50.12 9.84
C ASN A 307 3.46 50.22 8.31
N SER A 308 3.01 49.20 7.58
CA SER A 308 3.14 49.13 6.12
C SER A 308 1.90 49.74 5.46
N PRO A 309 2.02 50.59 4.42
CA PRO A 309 0.89 51.33 3.88
C PRO A 309 -0.04 50.44 3.03
N ASN A 310 -1.34 50.69 3.17
CA ASN A 310 -2.38 50.10 2.34
C ASN A 310 -2.26 50.60 0.89
N ALA A 311 -1.98 49.69 -0.05
CA ALA A 311 -2.07 49.93 -1.48
C ALA A 311 -3.04 48.89 -2.09
N ASN A 312 -4.25 49.36 -2.36
CA ASN A 312 -5.42 48.61 -2.84
C ASN A 312 -5.12 47.74 -4.08
N GLY A 313 -5.53 46.47 -4.07
CA GLY A 313 -5.13 45.49 -5.10
C GLY A 313 -5.89 44.15 -5.09
N GLY A 314 -7.21 44.20 -5.16
CA GLY A 314 -8.10 43.13 -5.69
C GLY A 314 -7.82 41.67 -5.26
N GLY A 315 -8.51 41.20 -4.22
CA GLY A 315 -8.58 39.77 -3.91
C GLY A 315 -9.39 38.98 -4.94
N ALA A 316 -8.90 37.82 -5.36
CA ALA A 316 -9.64 36.83 -6.14
C ALA A 316 -9.85 35.57 -5.29
N ASN A 317 -11.11 35.32 -4.92
CA ASN A 317 -11.51 34.19 -4.09
C ASN A 317 -11.45 32.85 -4.87
N TRP A 318 -11.14 31.76 -4.20
CA TRP A 318 -11.11 30.41 -4.79
C TRP A 318 -12.48 29.75 -4.72
N SER A 319 -13.14 29.53 -5.86
CA SER A 319 -14.14 28.46 -5.97
C SER A 319 -14.41 28.02 -7.42
N SER A 320 -15.07 26.87 -7.54
CA SER A 320 -15.62 26.22 -8.76
C SER A 320 -14.67 25.44 -9.68
N SER A 321 -14.87 24.13 -9.68
CA SER A 321 -14.52 23.23 -10.80
C SER A 321 -15.41 23.52 -12.02
N PRO A 322 -14.94 23.37 -13.27
CA PRO A 322 -15.76 23.63 -14.45
C PRO A 322 -16.84 22.56 -14.67
N GLY A 323 -18.10 23.00 -14.76
CA GLY A 323 -19.21 22.17 -15.24
C GLY A 323 -19.21 22.04 -16.77
N ASN A 324 -19.58 20.86 -17.27
CA ASN A 324 -19.62 20.59 -18.70
C ASN A 324 -20.81 21.27 -19.39
N ASN A 325 -20.60 21.76 -20.61
CA ASN A 325 -21.57 22.53 -21.38
C ASN A 325 -22.65 21.63 -22.02
N ALA A 326 -23.94 21.92 -21.79
CA ALA A 326 -25.05 21.24 -22.45
C ALA A 326 -26.15 22.25 -22.85
N GLN A 327 -26.37 22.40 -24.16
CA GLN A 327 -27.44 23.23 -24.71
C GLN A 327 -28.80 22.55 -24.60
N THR A 328 -29.85 23.33 -24.34
CA THR A 328 -31.22 22.88 -24.15
C THR A 328 -32.02 22.80 -25.45
N VAL A 329 -32.77 21.70 -25.66
CA VAL A 329 -33.86 21.64 -26.65
C VAL A 329 -35.00 20.75 -26.14
N GLY A 330 -36.23 21.29 -26.15
CA GLY A 330 -37.48 20.56 -26.44
C GLY A 330 -37.99 19.48 -25.47
N TRP A 331 -39.08 19.77 -24.76
CA TRP A 331 -39.92 18.76 -24.09
C TRP A 331 -40.75 17.94 -25.09
N GLN A 332 -40.73 16.60 -24.97
CA GLN A 332 -41.79 15.70 -25.45
C GLN A 332 -41.72 14.33 -24.74
N THR A 333 -42.85 13.91 -24.14
CA THR A 333 -43.14 12.54 -23.67
C THR A 333 -43.88 11.76 -24.79
N PRO A 334 -43.96 10.40 -24.83
CA PRO A 334 -44.03 9.51 -23.66
C PRO A 334 -43.38 8.09 -23.79
N ALA A 335 -43.74 7.23 -22.82
CA ALA A 335 -43.66 5.76 -22.77
C ALA A 335 -42.52 5.13 -21.93
N ALA A 336 -42.92 4.39 -20.89
CA ALA A 336 -42.06 3.50 -20.11
C ALA A 336 -41.90 2.13 -20.81
N PRO A 337 -40.89 1.33 -20.41
CA PRO A 337 -41.27 0.20 -19.57
C PRO A 337 -40.28 -0.21 -18.46
N ALA A 338 -40.88 -0.84 -17.43
CA ALA A 338 -40.38 -1.94 -16.60
C ALA A 338 -39.01 -1.84 -15.86
N ALA A 339 -39.10 -1.97 -14.53
CA ALA A 339 -37.96 -2.21 -13.65
C ALA A 339 -37.61 -3.72 -13.54
N GLY A 340 -36.33 -3.99 -13.31
CA GLY A 340 -35.78 -5.23 -12.78
C GLY A 340 -34.35 -4.92 -12.30
N GLY A 341 -33.88 -5.35 -11.14
CA GLY A 341 -34.32 -6.50 -10.34
C GLY A 341 -33.16 -7.48 -10.24
N TRP A 342 -32.09 -7.08 -9.53
CA TRP A 342 -30.86 -7.87 -9.43
C TRP A 342 -31.08 -9.09 -8.53
N ALA A 343 -31.43 -10.21 -9.15
CA ALA A 343 -31.56 -11.50 -8.49
C ALA A 343 -30.23 -12.26 -8.47
N ASN A 344 -29.89 -12.80 -7.31
CA ASN A 344 -28.67 -13.57 -7.07
C ASN A 344 -28.81 -14.96 -7.73
N GLY A 345 -27.84 -15.37 -8.56
CA GLY A 345 -27.90 -16.61 -9.34
C GLY A 345 -26.61 -17.41 -9.26
N SER A 346 -26.66 -18.57 -8.59
CA SER A 346 -25.52 -19.48 -8.43
C SER A 346 -25.08 -20.09 -9.78
N PRO A 347 -23.77 -20.23 -10.05
CA PRO A 347 -23.30 -20.97 -11.22
C PRO A 347 -23.53 -22.48 -11.04
N ALA A 348 -24.12 -23.11 -12.05
CA ALA A 348 -24.40 -24.54 -12.05
C ALA A 348 -23.16 -25.39 -12.38
N ARG A 349 -23.22 -26.66 -11.96
CA ARG A 349 -22.21 -27.71 -12.17
C ARG A 349 -21.78 -27.84 -13.64
N ALA A 350 -20.47 -27.85 -13.89
CA ALA A 350 -19.87 -28.44 -15.08
C ALA A 350 -19.22 -29.79 -14.71
N ALA A 351 -19.43 -30.82 -15.51
CA ALA A 351 -18.93 -32.17 -15.23
C ALA A 351 -17.45 -32.32 -15.61
N GLY A 352 -16.63 -32.76 -14.66
CA GLY A 352 -15.24 -33.15 -14.91
C GLY A 352 -15.14 -34.59 -15.40
N GLY A 353 -14.61 -34.79 -16.60
CA GLY A 353 -14.16 -36.10 -17.10
C GLY A 353 -12.63 -36.19 -17.00
N ALA A 354 -12.11 -37.03 -16.11
CA ALA A 354 -10.68 -37.27 -16.01
C ALA A 354 -10.21 -38.27 -17.09
N ASN A 355 -9.03 -38.05 -17.65
CA ASN A 355 -8.31 -39.07 -18.41
C ASN A 355 -6.82 -39.02 -18.07
N TRP A 356 -6.29 -40.14 -17.56
CA TRP A 356 -4.86 -40.32 -17.26
C TRP A 356 -4.27 -41.23 -18.34
N GLY A 357 -3.17 -40.81 -18.98
CA GLY A 357 -2.49 -41.56 -20.03
C GLY A 357 -0.98 -41.50 -19.89
N SER A 358 -0.36 -42.59 -19.42
CA SER A 358 1.09 -42.78 -19.41
C SER A 358 1.60 -43.19 -20.80
N PRO A 359 2.83 -42.81 -21.21
CA PRO A 359 3.37 -43.19 -22.50
C PRO A 359 4.11 -44.55 -22.45
N SER A 360 3.69 -45.45 -23.34
CA SER A 360 4.50 -46.51 -23.95
C SER A 360 4.15 -46.52 -25.43
N GLY A 361 5.01 -46.79 -26.40
CA GLY A 361 6.39 -47.28 -26.41
C GLY A 361 6.65 -47.88 -27.81
N THR A 362 7.92 -48.07 -28.20
CA THR A 362 8.38 -48.50 -29.56
C THR A 362 8.22 -47.44 -30.67
N GLY A 363 9.17 -47.26 -31.59
CA GLY A 363 10.53 -47.79 -31.69
C GLY A 363 11.19 -47.38 -33.03
N GLY A 364 12.52 -47.53 -33.19
CA GLY A 364 13.14 -47.46 -34.53
C GLY A 364 14.56 -46.87 -34.67
N SER A 365 15.57 -47.74 -34.51
CA SER A 365 16.82 -47.81 -35.30
C SER A 365 17.89 -46.67 -35.33
N GLY A 366 19.14 -47.08 -35.09
CA GLY A 366 20.39 -46.46 -35.61
C GLY A 366 21.09 -45.47 -34.67
N GLY A 367 22.40 -45.58 -34.36
CA GLY A 367 23.37 -46.63 -34.68
C GLY A 367 24.83 -46.13 -34.60
N GLY A 368 25.63 -46.66 -33.65
CA GLY A 368 27.08 -46.43 -33.51
C GLY A 368 27.48 -45.19 -32.67
N GLY A 369 28.54 -45.20 -31.85
CA GLY A 369 29.38 -46.34 -31.42
C GLY A 369 30.62 -45.91 -30.60
N GLY A 370 31.04 -46.74 -29.63
CA GLY A 370 32.34 -46.67 -28.89
C GLY A 370 32.51 -45.52 -27.88
N GLY A 371 33.16 -45.69 -26.70
CA GLY A 371 33.72 -46.88 -26.06
C GLY A 371 34.54 -46.53 -24.80
N GLY A 372 34.70 -47.48 -23.86
CA GLY A 372 35.37 -47.32 -22.53
C GLY A 372 34.34 -47.13 -21.40
N GLY A 373 34.25 -47.95 -20.35
CA GLY A 373 35.32 -48.50 -19.50
C GLY A 373 35.68 -47.42 -18.47
N TRP A 374 35.58 -47.59 -17.14
CA TRP A 374 36.00 -48.69 -16.26
C TRP A 374 34.97 -48.96 -15.14
N GLY A 375 35.12 -50.07 -14.38
CA GLY A 375 34.20 -50.42 -13.28
C GLY A 375 34.88 -50.88 -11.98
N SER A 376 34.11 -50.83 -10.89
CA SER A 376 34.28 -51.52 -9.59
C SER A 376 32.92 -51.43 -8.87
N GLY A 377 32.49 -52.31 -7.95
CA GLY A 377 33.11 -53.51 -7.38
C GLY A 377 32.61 -53.74 -5.95
N SER A 378 31.52 -54.50 -5.76
CA SER A 378 31.04 -55.03 -4.46
C SER A 378 31.59 -56.46 -4.24
N PRO A 379 31.29 -57.24 -3.15
CA PRO A 379 30.53 -57.03 -1.89
C PRO A 379 31.43 -57.49 -0.67
N PRO A 380 31.03 -58.16 0.47
CA PRO A 380 29.71 -58.55 1.01
C PRO A 380 29.43 -58.48 2.56
N ALA A 381 28.11 -58.44 2.86
CA ALA A 381 27.27 -59.14 3.86
C ALA A 381 27.74 -59.67 5.26
N GLY A 382 26.81 -59.52 6.23
CA GLY A 382 26.59 -60.37 7.43
C GLY A 382 25.93 -59.57 8.59
N GLY A 383 24.92 -60.03 9.35
CA GLY A 383 24.08 -61.25 9.35
C GLY A 383 23.28 -61.40 10.67
N ALA A 384 22.17 -62.19 10.67
CA ALA A 384 21.21 -62.48 11.78
C ALA A 384 20.23 -61.34 12.19
N GLY A 385 18.93 -61.54 12.51
CA GLY A 385 18.14 -62.75 12.85
C GLY A 385 17.97 -62.88 14.38
N TRP A 386 16.84 -63.20 15.03
CA TRP A 386 15.53 -63.82 14.71
C TRP A 386 14.39 -62.99 15.38
N GLY A 387 13.07 -63.28 15.38
CA GLY A 387 12.22 -64.39 14.89
C GLY A 387 10.71 -64.17 15.25
N GLY A 388 9.82 -65.13 14.93
CA GLY A 388 8.38 -65.16 15.32
C GLY A 388 8.07 -66.17 16.45
N PRO A 389 6.80 -66.46 16.84
CA PRO A 389 5.70 -66.96 15.97
C PRO A 389 4.28 -66.40 16.35
N SER A 390 3.10 -66.94 15.97
CA SER A 390 2.51 -67.35 14.66
C SER A 390 0.99 -67.69 14.84
N ALA A 391 0.20 -67.68 13.75
CA ALA A 391 -1.20 -68.20 13.61
C ALA A 391 -2.35 -67.41 14.29
N GLY A 392 -3.58 -67.32 13.73
CA GLY A 392 -4.07 -67.75 12.40
C GLY A 392 -5.62 -67.76 12.28
N GLN A 393 -6.15 -67.78 11.03
CA GLN A 393 -7.58 -67.95 10.63
C GLN A 393 -8.54 -66.77 10.96
N GLY A 394 -9.58 -66.43 10.18
CA GLY A 394 -10.09 -66.99 8.92
C GLY A 394 -11.13 -66.08 8.22
N SER A 395 -11.54 -66.45 7.00
CA SER A 395 -12.32 -65.67 6.00
C SER A 395 -13.80 -65.37 6.32
N SER A 396 -14.30 -64.19 5.88
CA SER A 396 -15.44 -64.03 4.93
C SER A 396 -15.89 -62.56 4.76
N GLY A 397 -16.18 -62.12 3.54
CA GLY A 397 -17.04 -60.94 3.26
C GLY A 397 -18.21 -61.35 2.36
N PRO A 398 -18.97 -60.42 1.74
CA PRO A 398 -19.05 -58.97 1.93
C PRO A 398 -20.47 -58.49 2.33
N GLY A 399 -20.63 -57.22 2.73
CA GLY A 399 -21.94 -56.63 3.02
C GLY A 399 -22.03 -55.14 2.69
N TRP A 400 -22.86 -54.78 1.70
CA TRP A 400 -23.20 -53.39 1.38
C TRP A 400 -24.34 -52.90 2.28
N GLY A 401 -24.25 -51.67 2.79
CA GLY A 401 -25.33 -51.01 3.55
C GLY A 401 -25.07 -49.52 3.73
N SER A 402 -25.90 -48.68 3.11
CA SER A 402 -25.89 -47.22 3.29
C SER A 402 -26.73 -46.79 4.52
N PRO A 403 -26.62 -45.54 4.99
CA PRO A 403 -26.79 -45.22 6.41
C PRO A 403 -28.25 -45.08 6.85
N ASN A 404 -28.47 -45.36 8.13
CA ASN A 404 -29.75 -45.08 8.79
C ASN A 404 -29.74 -43.66 9.37
N GLN A 405 -30.82 -42.92 9.18
CA GLN A 405 -30.99 -41.57 9.72
C GLN A 405 -31.26 -41.62 11.23
N THR A 406 -30.66 -40.72 12.00
CA THR A 406 -31.16 -40.34 13.33
C THR A 406 -31.32 -38.83 13.42
N ALA A 407 -32.56 -38.38 13.27
CA ALA A 407 -32.94 -37.00 13.47
C ALA A 407 -33.45 -36.80 14.91
N HIS A 408 -32.77 -35.94 15.67
CA HIS A 408 -33.29 -35.26 16.85
C HIS A 408 -32.68 -33.86 16.85
N GLY A 409 -33.40 -32.77 17.14
CA GLY A 409 -34.79 -32.67 17.55
C GLY A 409 -34.94 -31.41 18.42
N TRP A 410 -35.33 -30.29 17.82
CA TRP A 410 -35.56 -29.04 18.55
C TRP A 410 -36.82 -29.14 19.44
N ASN A 411 -36.69 -28.77 20.72
CA ASN A 411 -37.63 -27.98 21.53
C ASN A 411 -37.39 -28.22 23.02
N THR A 412 -37.06 -27.16 23.78
CA THR A 412 -38.04 -26.27 24.43
C THR A 412 -37.41 -24.93 24.75
#